data_AF-W7ATT2-F1
#
_entry.id   AF-W7ATT2-F1
#
_cell.length_a   1.000
_cell.length_b   1.000
_cell.length_c   1.000
_cell.angle_alpha   90.00
_cell.angle_beta   90.00
_cell.angle_gamma   90.00
#
_symmetry.space_group_name_H-M   'P 1'
#
loop_
_entity.id
_entity.type
_entity.pdbx_description
1 polymer ?
#
loop_
_entity_poly.entity_id
_entity_poly.type
_entity_poly.pdbx_seq_one_letter_code
_entity_poly.pdbx_strand_id
1 'polypeptide(L)' 'MVRKTATSEKVTLADPTMEQTKIIFLVPKMTGHKLKSKSPEVSVTTSGKNWRIQVNTAAKNGKSFSVLFGK' A
#
# COMPACT_ATOMS: atom_id res chain seq x y z
N MET A 1 -2.98 -0.39 -8.31
CA MET A 1 -3.67 -1.67 -8.60
C MET A 1 -3.95 -2.39 -7.29
N VAL A 2 -5.14 -2.97 -7.11
CA VAL A 2 -5.47 -3.83 -5.96
C VAL A 2 -5.87 -5.21 -6.50
N ARG A 3 -5.20 -6.27 -6.04
CA ARG A 3 -5.52 -7.66 -6.37
C ARG A 3 -5.95 -8.40 -5.12
N LYS A 4 -7.15 -8.98 -5.15
CA LYS A 4 -7.76 -9.71 -4.02
C LYS A 4 -7.88 -11.20 -4.34
N THR A 5 -7.72 -12.02 -3.32
CA THR A 5 -8.03 -13.45 -3.31
C THR A 5 -8.85 -13.76 -2.05
N ALA A 6 -9.29 -15.02 -1.88
CA ALA A 6 -10.00 -15.44 -0.67
C ALA A 6 -9.15 -15.32 0.62
N THR A 7 -7.82 -15.22 0.49
CA THR A 7 -6.88 -15.26 1.63
C THR A 7 -5.90 -14.09 1.66
N SER A 8 -5.85 -13.25 0.62
CA SER A 8 -4.88 -12.16 0.51
C SER A 8 -5.39 -10.94 -0.26
N GLU A 9 -4.79 -9.79 0.03
CA GLU A 9 -4.98 -8.53 -0.69
C GLU A 9 -3.61 -7.90 -0.96
N LYS A 10 -3.24 -7.79 -2.24
CA LYS A 10 -2.01 -7.12 -2.68
C LYS A 10 -2.36 -5.75 -3.25
N VAL A 11 -1.74 -4.72 -2.69
CA VAL A 11 -1.86 -3.32 -3.14
C VAL A 11 -0.55 -2.91 -3.79
N THR A 12 -0.60 -2.42 -5.02
CA THR A 12 0.55 -1.86 -5.74
C THR A 12 0.30 -0.40 -6.07
N LEU A 13 1.22 0.47 -5.68
CA LEU A 13 1.20 1.92 -5.89
C LEU A 13 2.46 2.36 -6.64
N ALA A 14 2.34 3.37 -7.48
CA ALA A 14 3.45 4.03 -8.16
C ALA A 14 3.07 5.50 -8.37
N ASP A 15 4.07 6.37 -8.48
CA ASP A 15 3.90 7.74 -8.97
C ASP A 15 4.49 7.83 -10.39
N PRO A 16 3.66 7.71 -11.45
CA PRO A 16 4.13 7.83 -12.82
C PRO A 16 4.59 9.24 -13.19
N THR A 17 4.10 10.27 -12.49
CA THR A 17 4.48 11.67 -12.74
C THR A 17 5.91 11.94 -12.29
N MET A 18 6.39 11.18 -11.30
CA MET A 18 7.67 11.40 -10.63
C MET A 18 7.79 12.78 -9.95
N GLU A 19 6.66 13.47 -9.75
CA GLU A 19 6.64 14.80 -9.14
C GLU A 19 6.40 14.73 -7.63
N GLN A 20 5.68 13.71 -7.17
CA GLN A 20 5.23 13.59 -5.80
C GLN A 20 6.34 13.08 -4.89
N THR A 21 6.48 13.67 -3.70
CA THR A 21 7.40 13.17 -2.66
C THR A 21 6.75 12.10 -1.77
N LYS A 22 5.42 11.99 -1.82
CA LYS A 22 4.66 10.96 -1.10
C LYS A 22 3.33 10.62 -1.78
N ILE A 23 2.87 9.40 -1.58
CA ILE A 23 1.51 8.95 -1.92
C ILE A 23 0.82 8.47 -0.65
N ILE A 24 -0.46 8.81 -0.47
CA ILE A 24 -1.32 8.25 0.59
C ILE A 24 -2.51 7.55 -0.08
N PHE A 25 -2.74 6.30 0.32
CA PHE A 25 -3.83 5.49 -0.20
C PHE A 25 -4.59 4.79 0.93
N LEU A 26 -5.92 4.86 0.90
CA LEU A 26 -6.79 4.22 1.89
C LEU A 26 -7.40 2.95 1.30
N VAL A 27 -7.26 1.85 2.01
CA VAL A 27 -7.80 0.53 1.62
C VAL A 27 -8.68 -0.01 2.74
N PRO A 28 -9.95 -0.38 2.48
CA PRO A 28 -10.81 -0.99 3.49
C PRO A 28 -10.19 -2.26 4.09
N LYS A 29 -10.24 -2.39 5.42
CA LYS A 29 -9.73 -3.58 6.10
C LYS A 29 -10.64 -4.77 5.83
N MET A 30 -10.05 -5.87 5.36
CA MET A 30 -10.72 -7.16 5.31
C MET A 30 -10.63 -7.86 6.67
N THR A 31 -11.74 -8.43 7.15
CA THR A 31 -11.80 -9.15 8.43
C THR A 31 -10.79 -10.29 8.47
N GLY A 32 -10.02 -10.35 9.56
CA GLY A 32 -8.97 -11.37 9.76
C GLY A 32 -7.67 -11.09 9.01
N HIS A 33 -7.60 -10.12 8.09
CA HIS A 33 -6.37 -9.83 7.36
C HIS A 33 -5.42 -8.95 8.19
N LYS A 34 -4.14 -9.33 8.21
CA LYS A 34 -3.03 -8.59 8.81
C LYS A 34 -1.98 -8.26 7.75
N LEU A 35 -1.12 -7.27 8.06
CA LEU A 35 0.05 -6.97 7.23
C LEU A 35 1.00 -8.19 7.21
N LYS A 36 1.33 -8.68 6.01
CA LYS A 36 2.27 -9.79 5.82
C LYS A 36 3.62 -9.30 5.32
N SER A 37 3.63 -8.41 4.34
CA SER A 37 4.85 -7.80 3.81
C SER A 37 4.58 -6.44 3.19
N LYS A 38 5.64 -5.62 3.05
CA LYS A 38 5.61 -4.31 2.40
C LYS A 38 6.97 -3.96 1.82
N SER A 39 6.99 -3.14 0.78
CA SER A 39 8.22 -2.48 0.33
C SER A 39 8.81 -1.60 1.45
N PRO A 40 10.15 -1.45 1.53
CA PRO A 40 10.81 -0.69 2.60
C PRO A 40 10.31 0.75 2.75
N GLU A 41 9.99 1.40 1.63
CA GLU A 41 9.58 2.80 1.52
C GLU A 41 8.12 3.05 1.93
N VAL A 42 7.41 1.98 2.33
CA VAL A 42 5.99 2.03 2.68
C VAL A 42 5.81 2.02 4.20
N SER A 43 4.92 2.86 4.70
CA SER A 43 4.38 2.80 6.06
C SER A 43 2.89 2.42 6.00
N VAL A 44 2.46 1.56 6.92
CA VAL A 44 1.06 1.10 7.01
C VAL A 44 0.54 1.39 8.41
N THR A 45 -0.52 2.19 8.49
CA THR A 45 -1.21 2.54 9.74
C THR A 45 -2.70 2.26 9.61
N THR A 46 -3.46 2.52 10.67
CA THR A 46 -4.92 2.40 10.66
C THR A 46 -5.56 3.77 10.59
N SER A 47 -6.61 3.91 9.78
CA SER A 47 -7.47 5.09 9.73
C SER A 47 -8.93 4.65 9.71
N GLY A 48 -9.54 4.54 10.91
CA GLY A 48 -10.88 3.98 11.07
C GLY A 48 -10.96 2.52 10.57
N LYS A 49 -11.90 2.26 9.67
CA LYS A 49 -12.10 0.94 9.02
C LYS A 49 -11.12 0.66 7.87
N ASN A 50 -10.14 1.53 7.63
CA ASN A 50 -9.19 1.42 6.53
C ASN A 50 -7.76 1.19 7.02
N TRP A 51 -6.96 0.48 6.22
CA TRP A 51 -5.53 0.62 6.17
C TRP A 51 -5.16 1.93 5.50
N ARG A 52 -4.30 2.72 6.13
CA ARG A 52 -3.68 3.90 5.54
C ARG A 52 -2.27 3.53 5.12
N ILE A 53 -2.07 3.44 3.81
CA ILE A 53 -0.79 3.11 3.18
C ILE A 53 -0.15 4.42 2.74
N GLN A 54 1.02 4.72 3.28
CA GLN A 54 1.82 5.89 2.89
C GLN A 54 3.11 5.41 2.24
N VAL A 55 3.41 5.92 1.04
CA VAL A 55 4.61 5.58 0.28
C VAL A 55 5.50 6.81 0.21
N ASN A 56 6.78 6.68 0.56
CA ASN A 56 7.79 7.69 0.29
C ASN A 56 8.26 7.57 -1.16
N THR A 57 7.94 8.56 -1.99
CA THR A 57 8.31 8.62 -3.41
C THR A 57 9.35 9.71 -3.70
N ALA A 58 10.06 10.21 -2.67
CA ALA A 58 11.07 11.26 -2.82
C ALA A 58 12.20 10.93 -3.81
N ALA A 59 12.42 9.65 -4.12
CA ALA A 59 13.37 9.21 -5.15
C ALA A 59 12.92 9.53 -6.60
N LYS A 60 11.65 9.88 -6.83
CA LYS A 60 11.12 10.38 -8.12
C LYS A 60 11.52 9.52 -9.33
N ASN A 61 11.36 8.21 -9.22
CA ASN A 61 11.86 7.25 -10.21
C ASN A 61 10.77 6.36 -10.84
N GLY A 62 9.49 6.63 -10.58
CA GLY A 62 8.37 5.84 -11.12
C GLY A 62 8.29 4.40 -10.62
N LYS A 63 9.10 4.01 -9.63
CA LYS A 63 9.11 2.65 -9.09
C LYS A 63 7.74 2.25 -8.54
N SER A 64 7.41 0.97 -8.70
CA SER A 64 6.25 0.36 -8.05
C SER A 64 6.57 -0.12 -6.63
N PHE A 65 5.66 0.14 -5.71
CA PHE A 65 5.71 -0.25 -4.30
C PHE A 65 4.56 -1.18 -4.00
N SER A 66 4.76 -2.18 -3.14
CA SER A 66 3.74 -3.16 -2.84
C SER A 66 3.53 -3.38 -1.35
N VAL A 67 2.29 -3.71 -1.00
CA VAL A 67 1.86 -4.14 0.32
C VAL A 67 1.03 -5.41 0.16
N LEU A 68 1.28 -6.41 1.00
CA LEU A 68 0.51 -7.64 1.06
C LEU A 68 -0.17 -7.77 2.42
N PHE A 69 -1.49 -7.86 2.40
CA PHE A 69 -2.31 -8.28 3.53
C PHE A 69 -2.78 -9.71 3.32
N GLY A 70 -2.97 -10.46 4.41
CA GLY A 70 -3.55 -11.80 4.36
C GLY A 70 -4.00 -12.29 5.72
N LYS A 71 -4.79 -13.37 5.75
CA LYS A 71 -5.25 -14.02 6.99
C LYS A 71 -4.09 -14.44 7.89
#